data_AF-A0A7C6LNE6-F1
#
_entry.id   AF-A0A7C6LNE6-F1
#
_cell.length_a   1.000
_cell.length_b   1.000
_cell.length_c   1.000
_cell.angle_alpha   90.00
_cell.angle_beta   90.00
_cell.angle_gamma   90.00
#
_symmetry.space_group_name_H-M   'P 1'
#
loop_
_entity.id
_entity.type
_entity.pdbx_description
1 polymer ?
#
loop_
_entity_poly.entity_id
_entity_poly.type
_entity_poly.pdbx_seq_one_letter_code
_entity_poly.pdbx_strand_id
1 'polypeptide(L)'
;MLQIHEYLMHAVYFAPRGRRRIHELGADLTHRYLSAEDLLIGVIGDAGAGKSLLIQGMFPGLELSNDDERINTRPLPLLHHAETGSFEHHTYHVDMCFELAFTQPAVLADAVHKAMKDGCRIVVEHFELLYPVLKRNADVLVGIGEEVIIARPSFFGPLPEEIKSIVYKSLYHRKMAHSAEDITQMVLQRMGVPKADGHDDVRQGFILCYLEQPKVDLALVEELVKEIIDKDYPIIPEGINTISIGDMKMKCTGPRIHVRSTGEIKNFSLYKDYLYDQLQDMYKIVGMVGERPKSFFANI
;
A
#
# COMPACT_ATOMS: atom_id res chain seq x y z
N MET A 1 12.60 -28.57 -12.72
CA MET A 1 11.40 -28.08 -13.43
C MET A 1 11.57 -26.57 -13.50
N LEU A 2 11.77 -26.00 -14.70
CA LEU A 2 11.99 -24.56 -14.86
C LEU A 2 10.76 -23.83 -14.29
N GLN A 3 10.92 -23.12 -13.18
CA GLN A 3 9.82 -22.37 -12.58
C GLN A 3 9.47 -21.23 -13.56
N ILE A 4 8.17 -21.07 -13.87
CA ILE A 4 7.63 -19.98 -14.72
C ILE A 4 8.16 -18.61 -14.31
N HIS A 5 8.55 -18.47 -13.05
CA HIS A 5 9.16 -17.29 -12.44
C HIS A 5 10.47 -16.82 -13.10
N GLU A 6 11.24 -17.67 -13.79
CA GLU A 6 12.49 -17.25 -14.45
C GLU A 6 12.27 -16.26 -15.61
N TYR A 7 11.06 -16.22 -16.18
CA TYR A 7 10.71 -15.30 -17.28
C TYR A 7 9.99 -14.03 -16.82
N LEU A 8 9.69 -13.90 -15.52
CA LEU A 8 8.98 -12.74 -14.99
C LEU A 8 9.95 -11.61 -14.68
N MET A 9 9.88 -10.53 -15.46
CA MET A 9 10.58 -9.29 -15.13
C MET A 9 9.91 -8.57 -13.95
N HIS A 10 8.62 -8.26 -14.10
CA HIS A 10 7.77 -7.75 -13.03
C HIS A 10 6.29 -7.93 -13.38
N ALA A 11 5.42 -7.83 -12.38
CA ALA A 11 3.99 -7.66 -12.53
C ALA A 11 3.51 -6.46 -11.71
N VAL A 12 2.43 -5.83 -12.16
CA VAL A 12 1.84 -4.64 -11.53
C VAL A 12 0.38 -4.90 -11.23
N TYR A 13 -0.04 -4.54 -10.03
CA TYR A 13 -1.40 -4.62 -9.54
C TYR A 13 -1.80 -3.26 -8.97
N PHE A 14 -3.08 -2.89 -9.00
CA PHE A 14 -3.55 -1.80 -8.15
C PHE A 14 -3.30 -2.15 -6.69
N ALA A 15 -2.87 -1.18 -5.87
CA ALA A 15 -2.77 -1.39 -4.43
C ALA A 15 -4.16 -1.14 -3.82
N PRO A 16 -4.93 -2.19 -3.52
CA PRO A 16 -6.32 -2.03 -3.15
C PRO A 16 -6.44 -1.26 -1.84
N ARG A 17 -7.56 -0.57 -1.67
CA ARG A 17 -7.91 0.08 -0.41
C ARG A 17 -8.62 -0.89 0.51
N GLY A 18 -8.37 -0.72 1.81
CA GLY A 18 -8.98 -1.52 2.85
C GLY A 18 -8.18 -2.78 3.19
N ARG A 19 -8.12 -3.06 4.49
CA ARG A 19 -7.31 -4.13 5.07
C ARG A 19 -7.53 -5.50 4.39
N ARG A 20 -8.79 -5.93 4.26
CA ARG A 20 -9.11 -7.25 3.70
C ARG A 20 -8.56 -7.45 2.28
N ARG A 21 -8.76 -6.46 1.40
CA ARG A 21 -8.32 -6.53 0.00
C ARG A 21 -6.79 -6.54 -0.12
N ILE A 22 -6.07 -5.81 0.74
CA ILE A 22 -4.59 -5.86 0.78
C ILE A 22 -4.11 -7.25 1.23
N HIS A 23 -4.75 -7.86 2.23
CA HIS A 23 -4.42 -9.21 2.66
C HIS A 23 -4.67 -10.24 1.55
N GLU A 24 -5.83 -10.16 0.88
CA GLU A 24 -6.18 -11.02 -0.26
C GLU A 24 -5.15 -10.88 -1.40
N LEU A 25 -4.77 -9.64 -1.74
CA LEU A 25 -3.70 -9.41 -2.72
C LEU A 25 -2.38 -10.05 -2.28
N GLY A 26 -1.99 -9.89 -1.01
CA GLY A 26 -0.78 -10.51 -0.48
C GLY A 26 -0.77 -12.04 -0.63
N ALA A 27 -1.89 -12.70 -0.32
CA ALA A 27 -2.02 -14.16 -0.48
C ALA A 27 -1.89 -14.58 -1.94
N ASP A 28 -2.53 -13.84 -2.85
CA ASP A 28 -2.47 -14.05 -4.30
C ASP A 28 -1.04 -13.88 -4.84
N LEU A 29 -0.33 -12.84 -4.39
CA LEU A 29 1.05 -12.58 -4.79
C LEU A 29 1.98 -13.71 -4.33
N THR A 30 1.83 -14.18 -3.09
CA THR A 30 2.59 -15.31 -2.56
C THR A 30 2.36 -16.56 -3.41
N HIS A 31 1.11 -16.91 -3.69
CA HIS A 31 0.79 -18.10 -4.48
C HIS A 31 1.33 -18.03 -5.92
N ARG A 32 1.35 -16.83 -6.52
CA ARG A 32 1.75 -16.65 -7.93
C ARG A 32 3.23 -16.40 -8.13
N TYR A 33 3.96 -15.92 -7.12
CA TYR A 33 5.29 -15.36 -7.32
C TYR A 33 6.33 -15.77 -6.30
N LEU A 34 5.96 -16.47 -5.22
CA LEU A 34 6.94 -17.00 -4.27
C LEU A 34 7.13 -18.51 -4.44
N SER A 35 8.37 -18.94 -4.26
CA SER A 35 8.78 -20.33 -4.16
C SER A 35 9.27 -20.64 -2.75
N ALA A 36 9.41 -21.93 -2.43
CA ALA A 36 10.01 -22.36 -1.18
C ALA A 36 11.49 -21.95 -1.05
N GLU A 37 12.18 -21.75 -2.18
CA GLU A 37 13.61 -21.43 -2.25
C GLU A 37 13.91 -19.93 -2.10
N ASP A 38 12.88 -19.09 -2.15
CA ASP A 38 13.04 -17.64 -1.93
C ASP A 38 13.27 -17.37 -0.45
N LEU A 39 14.51 -16.99 -0.12
CA LEU A 39 14.98 -16.75 1.24
C LEU A 39 15.00 -15.27 1.57
N LEU A 40 15.18 -14.37 0.60
CA LEU A 40 15.23 -12.93 0.85
C LEU A 40 14.12 -12.20 0.10
N ILE A 41 13.19 -11.61 0.85
CA ILE A 41 12.06 -10.86 0.32
C ILE A 41 12.21 -9.40 0.72
N GLY A 42 12.46 -8.53 -0.26
CA GLY A 42 12.62 -7.10 -0.03
C GLY A 42 11.30 -6.36 -0.25
N VAL A 43 10.78 -5.68 0.76
CA VAL A 43 9.54 -4.89 0.70
C VAL A 43 9.88 -3.41 0.76
N ILE A 44 9.40 -2.65 -0.21
CA ILE A 44 9.77 -1.24 -0.43
C ILE A 44 8.49 -0.40 -0.49
N GLY A 45 8.45 0.69 0.27
CA GLY A 45 7.32 1.59 0.31
C GLY A 45 7.47 2.57 1.47
N ASP A 46 6.87 3.75 1.36
CA ASP A 46 6.96 4.77 2.41
C ASP A 46 5.99 4.46 3.58
N ALA A 47 6.07 5.25 4.65
CA ALA A 47 5.20 5.15 5.80
C ALA A 47 3.71 5.30 5.42
N GLY A 48 2.88 4.39 5.93
CA GLY A 48 1.45 4.33 5.62
C GLY A 48 1.11 3.75 4.24
N ALA A 49 2.09 3.20 3.49
CA ALA A 49 1.80 2.54 2.21
C ALA A 49 1.02 1.22 2.35
N GLY A 50 1.00 0.62 3.55
CA GLY A 50 0.38 -0.67 3.82
C GLY A 50 1.33 -1.87 3.71
N LYS A 51 2.64 -1.66 3.87
CA LYS A 51 3.69 -2.71 3.83
C LYS A 51 3.38 -3.85 4.81
N SER A 52 3.20 -3.54 6.09
CA SER A 52 2.94 -4.54 7.13
C SER A 52 1.65 -5.34 6.86
N LEU A 53 0.58 -4.69 6.39
CA LEU A 53 -0.66 -5.39 5.98
C LEU A 53 -0.44 -6.32 4.79
N LEU A 54 0.34 -5.87 3.79
CA LEU A 54 0.68 -6.70 2.64
C LEU A 54 1.51 -7.91 3.06
N ILE A 55 2.52 -7.71 3.91
CA ILE A 55 3.36 -8.79 4.46
C ILE A 55 2.51 -9.80 5.24
N GLN A 56 1.59 -9.35 6.08
CA GLN A 56 0.70 -10.26 6.80
C GLN A 56 -0.22 -11.05 5.86
N GLY A 57 -0.60 -10.49 4.71
CA GLY A 57 -1.30 -11.23 3.65
C GLY A 57 -0.40 -12.24 2.95
N MET A 58 0.84 -11.84 2.65
CA MET A 58 1.83 -12.69 1.97
C MET A 58 2.34 -13.84 2.84
N PHE A 59 2.49 -13.62 4.15
CA PHE A 59 3.02 -14.58 5.11
C PHE A 59 2.07 -14.67 6.32
N PRO A 60 0.92 -15.37 6.18
CA PRO A 60 -0.02 -15.53 7.29
C PRO A 60 0.66 -16.16 8.51
N GLY A 61 0.47 -15.54 9.68
CA GLY A 61 1.06 -15.99 10.94
C GLY A 61 2.49 -15.52 11.20
N LEU A 62 3.12 -14.79 10.27
CA LEU A 62 4.39 -14.13 10.54
C LEU A 62 4.20 -13.01 11.57
N GLU A 63 4.93 -13.11 12.69
CA GLU A 63 5.00 -12.04 13.68
C GLU A 63 5.95 -10.95 13.18
N LEU A 64 5.42 -9.74 12.96
CA LEU A 64 6.22 -8.60 12.58
C LEU A 64 6.94 -8.05 13.82
N SER A 65 8.26 -7.86 13.76
CA SER A 65 9.07 -7.28 14.86
C SER A 65 8.49 -5.97 15.41
N ASN A 66 7.96 -5.16 14.50
CA ASN A 66 7.25 -3.92 14.75
C ASN A 66 6.21 -3.74 13.65
N ASP A 67 5.16 -2.99 13.95
CA ASP A 67 4.21 -2.49 12.97
C ASP A 67 3.88 -1.02 13.25
N ASP A 68 2.94 -0.47 12.48
CA ASP A 68 2.48 0.91 12.58
C ASP A 68 1.89 1.28 13.97
N GLU A 69 1.53 0.30 14.81
CA GLU A 69 0.89 0.50 16.11
C GLU A 69 1.78 0.12 17.30
N ARG A 70 2.67 -0.88 17.17
CA ARG A 70 3.38 -1.48 18.30
C ARG A 70 4.77 -1.99 17.94
N ILE A 71 5.63 -2.00 18.95
CA ILE A 71 6.83 -2.85 18.99
C ILE A 71 6.39 -4.19 19.54
N ASN A 72 6.50 -5.27 18.75
CA ASN A 72 5.97 -6.58 19.13
C ASN A 72 7.03 -7.42 19.85
N THR A 73 8.28 -7.44 19.34
CA THR A 73 9.32 -8.34 19.86
C THR A 73 10.67 -7.64 19.98
N ARG A 74 11.29 -7.70 21.17
CA ARG A 74 12.64 -7.18 21.44
C ARG A 74 13.42 -8.10 22.40
N PRO A 75 14.74 -8.30 22.22
CA PRO A 75 15.57 -7.83 21.09
C PRO A 75 15.09 -8.41 19.74
N LEU A 76 15.52 -7.82 18.61
CA LEU A 76 15.10 -8.30 17.29
C LEU A 76 15.42 -9.80 17.17
N PRO A 77 14.42 -10.70 16.95
CA PRO A 77 14.65 -12.14 16.98
C PRO A 77 15.77 -12.61 16.04
N LEU A 78 15.89 -11.98 14.86
CA LEU A 78 16.96 -12.24 13.91
C LEU A 78 18.36 -11.99 14.52
N LEU A 79 18.54 -10.87 15.22
CA LEU A 79 19.82 -10.54 15.86
C LEU A 79 20.10 -11.49 17.02
N HIS A 80 19.10 -11.73 17.87
CA HIS A 80 19.25 -12.60 19.02
C HIS A 80 19.72 -14.00 18.61
N HIS A 81 19.09 -14.59 17.58
CA HIS A 81 19.44 -15.91 17.09
C HIS A 81 20.75 -15.93 16.29
N ALA A 82 21.09 -14.83 15.61
CA ALA A 82 22.38 -14.70 14.93
C ALA A 82 23.58 -14.57 15.89
N GLU A 83 23.33 -14.07 17.11
CA GLU A 83 24.31 -14.02 18.21
C GLU A 83 24.52 -15.40 18.85
N THR A 84 23.43 -16.14 19.11
CA THR A 84 23.50 -17.49 19.70
C THR A 84 23.89 -18.57 18.69
N GLY A 85 23.74 -18.29 17.39
CA GLY A 85 23.99 -19.25 16.31
C GLY A 85 22.92 -20.32 16.17
N SER A 86 21.70 -20.07 16.67
CA SER A 86 20.59 -21.01 16.65
C SER A 86 19.32 -20.31 16.18
N PHE A 87 18.90 -20.56 14.94
CA PHE A 87 17.68 -19.98 14.37
C PHE A 87 16.46 -20.85 14.64
N GLU A 88 15.54 -20.34 15.46
CA GLU A 88 14.34 -21.08 15.89
C GLU A 88 13.11 -20.85 14.99
N HIS A 89 13.19 -19.93 14.03
CA HIS A 89 12.06 -19.58 13.16
C HIS A 89 12.42 -19.84 11.71
N HIS A 90 11.43 -20.28 10.94
CA HIS A 90 11.58 -20.44 9.50
C HIS A 90 11.61 -19.09 8.77
N THR A 91 10.88 -18.08 9.28
CA THR A 91 10.76 -16.78 8.64
C THR A 91 10.98 -15.68 9.67
N TYR A 92 11.84 -14.70 9.35
CA TYR A 92 12.10 -13.52 10.16
C TYR A 92 11.58 -12.26 9.47
N HIS A 93 11.10 -11.30 10.25
CA HIS A 93 10.76 -9.96 9.80
C HIS A 93 11.79 -8.95 10.30
N VAL A 94 12.16 -7.98 9.44
CA VAL A 94 13.03 -6.86 9.78
C VAL A 94 12.47 -5.59 9.15
N ASP A 95 12.25 -4.54 9.93
CA ASP A 95 12.03 -3.21 9.40
C ASP A 95 13.31 -2.38 9.51
N MET A 96 13.96 -2.12 8.39
CA MET A 96 15.22 -1.38 8.38
C MET A 96 15.07 0.06 8.89
N CYS A 97 13.96 0.73 8.57
CA CYS A 97 13.78 2.13 9.00
C CYS A 97 13.71 2.22 10.53
N PHE A 98 13.09 1.24 11.17
CA PHE A 98 13.00 1.15 12.63
C PHE A 98 14.32 0.66 13.25
N GLU A 99 14.90 -0.43 12.74
CA GLU A 99 16.06 -1.07 13.37
C GLU A 99 17.35 -0.25 13.26
N LEU A 100 17.48 0.60 12.25
CA LEU A 100 18.61 1.51 12.11
C LEU A 100 18.71 2.57 13.22
N ALA A 101 17.64 2.78 14.01
CA ALA A 101 17.70 3.61 15.20
C ALA A 101 18.48 2.96 16.35
N PHE A 102 18.70 1.63 16.30
CA PHE A 102 19.28 0.85 17.40
C PHE A 102 20.52 0.06 17.00
N THR A 103 20.59 -0.37 15.74
CA THR A 103 21.59 -1.32 15.28
C THR A 103 22.31 -0.80 14.03
N GLN A 104 23.62 -1.01 13.96
CA GLN A 104 24.40 -0.63 12.78
C GLN A 104 24.00 -1.48 11.57
N PRO A 105 23.89 -0.89 10.35
CA PRO A 105 23.46 -1.61 9.16
C PRO A 105 24.28 -2.86 8.85
N ALA A 106 25.60 -2.83 9.10
CA ALA A 106 26.50 -3.97 8.85
C ALA A 106 26.16 -5.18 9.73
N VAL A 107 25.78 -4.95 10.99
CA VAL A 107 25.39 -6.02 11.92
C VAL A 107 24.10 -6.70 11.46
N LEU A 108 23.13 -5.90 10.98
CA LEU A 108 21.89 -6.42 10.37
C LEU A 108 22.20 -7.26 9.13
N ALA A 109 23.07 -6.77 8.24
CA ALA A 109 23.48 -7.51 7.04
C ALA A 109 24.14 -8.85 7.38
N ASP A 110 25.04 -8.89 8.37
CA ASP A 110 25.69 -10.12 8.82
C ASP A 110 24.68 -11.12 9.40
N ALA A 111 23.69 -10.65 10.17
CA ALA A 111 22.63 -11.50 10.70
C ALA A 111 21.74 -12.09 9.59
N VAL A 112 21.39 -11.28 8.59
CA VAL A 112 20.66 -11.75 7.40
C VAL A 112 21.46 -12.83 6.66
N HIS A 113 22.76 -12.61 6.41
CA HIS A 113 23.61 -13.63 5.76
C HIS A 113 23.66 -14.95 6.55
N LYS A 114 23.80 -14.87 7.88
CA LYS A 114 23.79 -16.07 8.75
C LYS A 114 22.46 -16.82 8.67
N ALA A 115 21.33 -16.12 8.77
CA ALA A 115 20.00 -16.72 8.71
C ALA A 115 19.73 -17.37 7.35
N MET A 116 20.09 -16.70 6.25
CA MET A 116 19.95 -17.27 4.90
C MET A 116 20.79 -18.54 4.74
N LYS A 117 22.01 -18.57 5.30
CA LYS A 117 22.88 -19.75 5.26
C LYS A 117 22.28 -20.94 6.04
N ASP A 118 21.50 -20.67 7.08
CA ASP A 118 20.75 -21.67 7.85
C ASP A 118 19.43 -22.08 7.17
N GLY A 119 19.11 -21.51 6.00
CA GLY A 119 17.89 -21.80 5.24
C GLY A 119 16.65 -21.03 5.72
N CYS A 120 16.81 -20.03 6.58
CA CYS A 120 15.71 -19.18 7.01
C CYS A 120 15.32 -18.18 5.91
N ARG A 121 14.02 -17.88 5.82
CA ARG A 121 13.50 -16.76 5.03
C ARG A 121 13.55 -15.46 5.84
N ILE A 122 13.85 -14.35 5.19
CA ILE A 122 13.88 -13.01 5.78
C ILE A 122 13.05 -12.08 4.92
N VAL A 123 12.06 -11.44 5.55
CA VAL A 123 11.23 -10.40 4.96
C VAL A 123 11.70 -9.06 5.52
N VAL A 124 12.14 -8.17 4.63
CA VAL A 124 12.77 -6.90 5.00
C VAL A 124 11.96 -5.72 4.49
N GLU A 125 11.33 -4.95 5.39
CA GLU A 125 10.75 -3.65 5.06
C GLU A 125 11.87 -2.59 4.89
N HIS A 126 11.66 -1.66 3.97
CA HIS A 126 12.64 -0.64 3.57
C HIS A 126 13.96 -1.27 3.09
N PHE A 127 13.86 -2.32 2.27
CA PHE A 127 15.00 -3.12 1.80
C PHE A 127 16.07 -2.30 1.07
N GLU A 128 15.71 -1.18 0.45
CA GLU A 128 16.65 -0.25 -0.16
C GLU A 128 17.73 0.27 0.80
N LEU A 129 17.45 0.26 2.12
CA LEU A 129 18.39 0.68 3.15
C LEU A 129 19.39 -0.44 3.50
N LEU A 130 18.99 -1.71 3.35
CA LEU A 130 19.84 -2.87 3.61
C LEU A 130 20.71 -3.21 2.39
N TYR A 131 20.16 -3.07 1.19
CA TYR A 131 20.80 -3.46 -0.07
C TYR A 131 22.27 -2.99 -0.22
N PRO A 132 22.64 -1.72 0.06
CA PRO A 132 24.02 -1.24 -0.11
C PRO A 132 25.05 -1.95 0.76
N VAL A 133 24.65 -2.40 1.96
CA VAL A 133 25.55 -3.08 2.91
C VAL A 133 25.48 -4.60 2.78
N LEU A 134 24.33 -5.14 2.35
CA LEU A 134 24.15 -6.58 2.12
C LEU A 134 24.90 -7.06 0.88
N LYS A 135 25.09 -6.18 -0.13
CA LYS A 135 25.79 -6.46 -1.40
C LYS A 135 25.17 -7.60 -2.22
N ARG A 136 23.88 -7.87 -2.01
CA ARG A 136 23.06 -8.84 -2.73
C ARG A 136 21.66 -8.27 -2.89
N ASN A 137 21.02 -8.51 -4.03
CA ASN A 137 19.61 -8.19 -4.19
C ASN A 137 18.72 -9.24 -3.50
N ALA A 138 17.44 -8.91 -3.28
CA ALA A 138 16.45 -9.86 -2.81
C ALA A 138 16.16 -10.92 -3.88
N ASP A 139 15.65 -12.08 -3.48
CA ASP A 139 15.17 -13.08 -4.44
C ASP A 139 13.84 -12.60 -5.07
N VAL A 140 13.03 -11.87 -4.29
CA VAL A 140 11.82 -11.17 -4.74
C VAL A 140 11.75 -9.77 -4.12
N LEU A 141 11.47 -8.78 -4.97
CA LEU A 141 11.19 -7.41 -4.57
C LEU A 141 9.69 -7.13 -4.67
N VAL A 142 9.14 -6.50 -3.63
CA VAL A 142 7.74 -6.06 -3.57
C VAL A 142 7.72 -4.57 -3.25
N GLY A 143 7.30 -3.76 -4.21
CA GLY A 143 7.07 -2.34 -4.04
C GLY A 143 5.59 -2.06 -3.79
N ILE A 144 5.24 -1.19 -2.83
CA ILE A 144 3.88 -0.73 -2.60
C ILE A 144 3.78 0.80 -2.56
N GLY A 145 2.97 1.34 -3.47
CA GLY A 145 2.64 2.76 -3.59
C GLY A 145 1.16 2.91 -3.92
N GLU A 146 0.85 3.53 -5.05
CA GLU A 146 -0.47 3.46 -5.70
C GLU A 146 -0.77 2.09 -6.30
N GLU A 147 0.29 1.43 -6.77
CA GLU A 147 0.30 0.11 -7.32
C GLU A 147 1.20 -0.78 -6.45
N VAL A 148 0.98 -2.09 -6.50
CA VAL A 148 1.89 -3.10 -5.99
C VAL A 148 2.68 -3.65 -7.17
N ILE A 149 4.00 -3.49 -7.10
CA ILE A 149 4.95 -4.01 -8.08
C ILE A 149 5.62 -5.22 -7.45
N ILE A 150 5.60 -6.36 -8.15
CA ILE A 150 6.39 -7.53 -7.76
C ILE A 150 7.39 -7.83 -8.85
N ALA A 151 8.66 -7.99 -8.48
CA ALA A 151 9.75 -8.20 -9.43
C ALA A 151 10.73 -9.26 -8.91
N ARG A 152 11.30 -10.03 -9.83
CA ARG A 152 12.42 -10.91 -9.54
C ARG A 152 13.67 -10.29 -10.14
N PRO A 153 14.55 -9.70 -9.30
CA PRO A 153 15.70 -9.02 -9.84
C PRO A 153 16.69 -10.01 -10.44
N SER A 154 17.19 -9.67 -11.62
CA SER A 154 18.31 -10.34 -12.27
C SER A 154 19.60 -9.56 -12.05
N PHE A 155 20.69 -9.98 -12.68
CA PHE A 155 21.92 -9.19 -12.76
C PHE A 155 21.68 -7.77 -13.32
N PHE A 156 20.65 -7.61 -14.16
CA PHE A 156 20.27 -6.31 -14.74
C PHE A 156 19.20 -5.56 -13.95
N GLY A 157 18.84 -6.04 -12.75
CA GLY A 157 17.83 -5.43 -11.90
C GLY A 157 16.42 -6.04 -12.06
N PRO A 158 15.39 -5.36 -11.53
CA PRO A 158 15.46 -3.99 -11.00
C PRO A 158 16.27 -3.89 -9.70
N LEU A 159 16.88 -2.73 -9.49
CA LEU A 159 17.49 -2.35 -8.22
C LEU A 159 16.42 -1.85 -7.24
N PRO A 160 16.60 -2.05 -5.92
CA PRO A 160 15.65 -1.54 -4.91
C PRO A 160 15.33 -0.05 -5.06
N GLU A 161 16.34 0.79 -5.38
CA GLU A 161 16.13 2.23 -5.54
C GLU A 161 15.25 2.58 -6.75
N GLU A 162 15.27 1.76 -7.81
CA GLU A 162 14.40 1.94 -8.98
C GLU A 162 12.94 1.72 -8.58
N ILE A 163 12.65 0.65 -7.82
CA ILE A 163 11.31 0.39 -7.28
C ILE A 163 10.87 1.52 -6.35
N LYS A 164 11.74 1.95 -5.43
CA LYS A 164 11.48 3.06 -4.51
C LYS A 164 11.07 4.33 -5.24
N SER A 165 11.79 4.70 -6.30
CA SER A 165 11.52 5.92 -7.08
C SER A 165 10.10 5.96 -7.68
N ILE A 166 9.51 4.79 -7.95
CA ILE A 166 8.16 4.63 -8.49
C ILE A 166 7.13 4.65 -7.35
N VAL A 167 7.33 3.82 -6.33
CA VAL A 167 6.30 3.59 -5.31
C VAL A 167 6.18 4.73 -4.31
N TYR A 168 7.26 5.43 -3.99
CA TYR A 168 7.22 6.61 -3.10
C TYR A 168 6.49 7.77 -3.77
N LYS A 169 6.78 8.02 -5.05
CA LYS A 169 6.12 9.07 -5.81
C LYS A 169 4.63 8.78 -5.99
N SER A 170 4.27 7.55 -6.33
CA SER A 170 2.88 7.16 -6.56
C SER A 170 2.05 7.12 -5.27
N LEU A 171 2.65 6.83 -4.10
CA LEU A 171 1.92 6.83 -2.83
C LEU A 171 1.19 8.15 -2.54
N TYR A 172 1.77 9.29 -2.93
CA TYR A 172 1.12 10.59 -2.76
C TYR A 172 -0.21 10.66 -3.53
N HIS A 173 -0.27 10.12 -4.75
CA HIS A 173 -1.50 10.04 -5.53
C HIS A 173 -2.55 9.13 -4.87
N ARG A 174 -2.12 8.00 -4.31
CA ARG A 174 -3.01 7.11 -3.55
C ARG A 174 -3.62 7.80 -2.32
N LYS A 175 -2.79 8.52 -1.55
CA LYS A 175 -3.22 9.29 -0.37
C LYS A 175 -4.22 10.39 -0.76
N MET A 176 -3.97 11.13 -1.84
CA MET A 176 -4.92 12.12 -2.35
C MET A 176 -6.25 11.48 -2.76
N ALA A 177 -6.20 10.36 -3.50
CA ALA A 177 -7.38 9.71 -4.03
C ALA A 177 -8.25 9.11 -2.91
N HIS A 178 -7.65 8.60 -1.84
CA HIS A 178 -8.38 8.10 -0.69
C HIS A 178 -8.99 9.23 0.16
N SER A 179 -8.24 10.33 0.39
CA SER A 179 -8.82 11.50 1.05
C SER A 179 -9.98 12.11 0.24
N ALA A 180 -9.85 12.20 -1.08
CA ALA A 180 -10.91 12.72 -1.94
C ALA A 180 -12.15 11.81 -1.96
N GLU A 181 -11.95 10.49 -1.95
CA GLU A 181 -13.02 9.49 -1.82
C GLU A 181 -13.82 9.69 -0.53
N ASP A 182 -13.14 9.78 0.61
CA ASP A 182 -13.77 9.94 1.92
C ASP A 182 -14.51 11.27 2.06
N ILE A 183 -13.92 12.37 1.55
CA ILE A 183 -14.60 13.68 1.53
C ILE A 183 -15.84 13.64 0.63
N THR A 184 -15.75 12.99 -0.54
CA THR A 184 -16.88 12.83 -1.47
C THR A 184 -17.99 12.02 -0.82
N GLN A 185 -17.66 10.90 -0.17
CA GLN A 185 -18.60 10.07 0.56
C GLN A 185 -19.28 10.86 1.69
N MET A 186 -18.54 11.71 2.40
CA MET A 186 -19.07 12.58 3.45
C MET A 186 -20.05 13.62 2.89
N VAL A 187 -19.72 14.27 1.77
CA VAL A 187 -20.62 15.23 1.10
C VAL A 187 -21.89 14.56 0.63
N LEU A 188 -21.77 13.41 -0.04
CA LEU A 188 -22.92 12.60 -0.50
C LEU A 188 -23.86 12.25 0.67
N GLN A 189 -23.30 11.84 1.82
CA GLN A 189 -24.09 11.54 3.02
C GLN A 189 -24.84 12.76 3.58
N ARG A 190 -24.24 13.96 3.55
CA ARG A 190 -24.93 15.20 3.96
C ARG A 190 -26.06 15.57 3.02
N MET A 191 -25.96 15.17 1.76
CA MET A 191 -27.00 15.35 0.75
C MET A 191 -28.07 14.24 0.79
N GLY A 192 -28.00 13.32 1.76
CA GLY A 192 -28.98 12.24 1.95
C GLY A 192 -28.72 10.98 1.11
N VAL A 193 -27.57 10.89 0.43
CA VAL A 193 -27.17 9.67 -0.29
C VAL A 193 -26.57 8.67 0.70
N PRO A 194 -26.96 7.38 0.68
CA PRO A 194 -26.39 6.38 1.55
C PRO A 194 -24.89 6.18 1.31
N LYS A 195 -24.24 5.46 2.22
CA LYS A 195 -22.88 4.99 1.99
C LYS A 195 -22.84 4.12 0.73
N ALA A 196 -21.78 4.23 -0.07
CA ALA A 196 -21.57 3.34 -1.21
C ALA A 196 -21.59 1.86 -0.78
N ASP A 197 -22.16 1.02 -1.63
CA ASP A 197 -22.25 -0.44 -1.45
C ASP A 197 -20.88 -1.11 -1.69
N GLY A 198 -20.04 -0.47 -2.49
CA GLY A 198 -18.70 -0.93 -2.80
C GLY A 198 -17.76 0.20 -3.18
N HIS A 199 -16.47 -0.14 -3.22
CA HIS A 199 -15.39 0.76 -3.60
C HIS A 199 -14.48 0.04 -4.58
N ASP A 200 -14.05 0.74 -5.63
CA ASP A 200 -13.10 0.23 -6.61
C ASP A 200 -11.99 1.25 -6.87
N ASP A 201 -10.87 0.78 -7.41
CA ASP A 201 -9.65 1.54 -7.58
C ASP A 201 -9.44 1.91 -9.05
N VAL A 202 -9.13 3.18 -9.30
CA VAL A 202 -8.66 3.67 -10.60
C VAL A 202 -7.41 4.50 -10.38
N ARG A 203 -6.50 4.49 -11.35
CA ARG A 203 -5.28 5.28 -11.28
C ARG A 203 -5.61 6.76 -11.09
N GLN A 204 -5.03 7.36 -10.07
CA GLN A 204 -5.19 8.75 -9.65
C GLN A 204 -6.66 9.10 -9.39
N GLY A 205 -7.45 8.17 -8.86
CA GLY A 205 -8.86 8.39 -8.61
C GLY A 205 -9.49 7.32 -7.72
N PHE A 206 -10.80 7.31 -7.66
CA PHE A 206 -11.60 6.36 -6.90
C PHE A 206 -12.93 6.11 -7.58
N ILE A 207 -13.56 4.99 -7.24
CA ILE A 207 -14.89 4.64 -7.72
C ILE A 207 -15.76 4.28 -6.51
N LEU A 208 -16.91 4.95 -6.39
CA LEU A 208 -17.96 4.59 -5.46
C LEU A 208 -19.04 3.82 -6.22
N CYS A 209 -19.37 2.62 -5.74
CA CYS A 209 -20.34 1.72 -6.36
C CYS A 209 -21.67 1.73 -5.58
N TYR A 210 -22.77 1.78 -6.31
CA TYR A 210 -24.12 1.81 -5.79
C TYR A 210 -25.02 0.83 -6.54
N LEU A 211 -25.84 0.07 -5.80
CA LEU A 211 -26.86 -0.82 -6.39
C LEU A 211 -27.97 -0.01 -7.08
N GLU A 212 -28.37 1.12 -6.49
CA GLU A 212 -29.34 2.04 -7.05
C GLU A 212 -28.69 3.36 -7.42
N GLN A 213 -29.08 3.94 -8.57
CA GLN A 213 -28.54 5.23 -9.00
C GLN A 213 -28.82 6.32 -7.95
N PRO A 214 -27.78 6.95 -7.37
CA PRO A 214 -27.97 8.07 -6.47
C PRO A 214 -28.71 9.22 -7.18
N LYS A 215 -29.71 9.80 -6.52
CA LYS A 215 -30.46 10.96 -7.04
C LYS A 215 -29.83 12.26 -6.57
N VAL A 216 -28.62 12.56 -7.06
CA VAL A 216 -27.86 13.75 -6.68
C VAL A 216 -27.20 14.38 -7.90
N ASP A 217 -27.03 15.70 -7.88
CA ASP A 217 -26.27 16.40 -8.90
C ASP A 217 -24.76 16.30 -8.64
N LEU A 218 -24.04 15.56 -9.47
CA LEU A 218 -22.59 15.38 -9.37
C LEU A 218 -21.78 16.66 -9.70
N ALA A 219 -22.39 17.67 -10.32
CA ALA A 219 -21.79 19.00 -10.42
C ALA A 219 -21.74 19.67 -9.04
N LEU A 220 -22.88 19.70 -8.34
CA LEU A 220 -22.98 20.25 -6.99
C LEU A 220 -22.13 19.47 -5.96
N VAL A 221 -22.08 18.13 -6.06
CA VAL A 221 -21.20 17.33 -5.18
C VAL A 221 -19.75 17.75 -5.36
N GLU A 222 -19.29 17.93 -6.61
CA GLU A 222 -17.91 18.36 -6.87
C GLU A 222 -17.61 19.75 -6.30
N GLU A 223 -18.53 20.71 -6.46
CA GLU A 223 -18.39 22.06 -5.90
C GLU A 223 -18.24 22.00 -4.37
N LEU A 224 -19.11 21.27 -3.68
CA LEU A 224 -19.07 21.13 -2.23
C LEU A 224 -17.80 20.41 -1.74
N VAL A 225 -17.29 19.42 -2.48
CA VAL A 225 -16.01 18.78 -2.16
C VAL A 225 -14.86 19.77 -2.33
N LYS A 226 -14.85 20.56 -3.41
CA LYS A 226 -13.85 21.60 -3.66
C LYS A 226 -13.85 22.66 -2.55
N GLU A 227 -15.02 23.09 -2.07
CA GLU A 227 -15.11 24.01 -0.94
C GLU A 227 -14.46 23.45 0.34
N ILE A 228 -14.52 22.14 0.57
CA ILE A 228 -13.86 21.49 1.72
C ILE A 228 -12.35 21.39 1.49
N ILE A 229 -11.91 21.11 0.26
CA ILE A 229 -10.51 21.11 -0.13
C ILE A 229 -9.89 22.50 0.07
N ASP A 230 -10.58 23.55 -0.38
CA ASP A 230 -10.10 24.94 -0.31
C ASP A 230 -9.98 25.46 1.13
N LYS A 231 -10.73 24.88 2.08
CA LYS A 231 -10.63 25.20 3.51
C LYS A 231 -9.41 24.58 4.20
N ASP A 232 -8.72 23.64 3.55
CA ASP A 232 -7.47 23.02 4.02
C ASP A 232 -7.56 22.45 5.45
N TYR A 233 -8.63 21.71 5.75
CA TYR A 233 -8.80 21.08 7.05
C TYR A 233 -7.74 20.00 7.29
N PRO A 234 -7.19 19.88 8.51
CA PRO A 234 -6.28 18.79 8.85
C PRO A 234 -7.00 17.44 8.78
N ILE A 235 -6.32 16.42 8.30
CA ILE A 235 -6.80 15.03 8.29
C ILE A 235 -5.92 14.22 9.25
N ILE A 236 -6.51 13.71 10.33
CA ILE A 236 -5.78 13.07 11.43
C ILE A 236 -6.29 11.63 11.61
N PRO A 237 -5.41 10.61 11.55
CA PRO A 237 -5.77 9.24 11.91
C PRO A 237 -6.13 9.13 13.39
N GLU A 238 -7.29 8.55 13.70
CA GLU A 238 -7.75 8.29 15.06
C GLU A 238 -7.92 6.78 15.29
N GLY A 239 -6.85 6.12 15.68
CA GLY A 239 -6.84 4.66 15.88
C GLY A 239 -6.88 3.88 14.55
N ILE A 240 -7.59 2.76 14.55
CA ILE A 240 -7.46 1.72 13.50
C ILE A 240 -8.47 1.91 12.36
N ASN A 241 -9.60 2.56 12.63
CA ASN A 241 -10.72 2.61 11.67
C ASN A 241 -11.46 3.96 11.61
N THR A 242 -10.82 5.03 12.06
CA THR A 242 -11.42 6.37 12.14
C THR A 242 -10.40 7.42 11.74
N ILE A 243 -10.88 8.50 11.10
CA ILE A 243 -10.14 9.72 10.85
C ILE A 243 -10.96 10.92 11.34
N SER A 244 -10.29 12.01 11.65
CA SER A 244 -10.90 13.33 11.78
C SER A 244 -10.49 14.23 10.62
N ILE A 245 -11.46 14.98 10.08
CA ILE A 245 -11.26 16.04 9.09
C ILE A 245 -11.74 17.34 9.74
N GLY A 246 -10.81 18.17 10.20
CA GLY A 246 -11.13 19.27 11.12
C GLY A 246 -11.81 18.71 12.38
N ASP A 247 -12.99 19.23 12.73
CA ASP A 247 -13.75 18.77 13.90
C ASP A 247 -14.64 17.54 13.64
N MET A 248 -14.60 16.99 12.42
CA MET A 248 -15.57 16.00 11.95
C MET A 248 -14.94 14.61 11.96
N LYS A 249 -15.53 13.67 12.69
CA LYS A 249 -15.04 12.28 12.75
C LYS A 249 -15.78 11.39 11.78
N MET A 250 -15.07 10.50 11.11
CA MET A 250 -15.65 9.52 10.20
C MET A 250 -14.90 8.19 10.21
N LYS A 251 -15.64 7.11 9.91
CA LYS A 251 -15.05 5.77 9.80
C LYS A 251 -14.31 5.62 8.48
N CYS A 252 -13.06 5.18 8.55
CA CYS A 252 -12.21 4.89 7.40
C CYS A 252 -11.42 3.61 7.67
N THR A 253 -11.30 2.71 6.70
CA THR A 253 -10.58 1.43 6.88
C THR A 253 -9.08 1.52 6.58
N GLY A 254 -8.61 2.66 6.09
CA GLY A 254 -7.21 2.96 5.80
C GLY A 254 -6.80 4.32 6.37
N PRO A 255 -6.95 4.57 7.68
CA PRO A 255 -6.80 5.92 8.25
C PRO A 255 -5.40 6.52 8.10
N ARG A 256 -4.38 5.71 7.79
CA ARG A 256 -3.00 6.17 7.53
C ARG A 256 -2.69 6.45 6.06
N ILE A 257 -3.65 6.17 5.16
CA ILE A 257 -3.54 6.35 3.71
C ILE A 257 -4.20 7.69 3.31
N HIS A 258 -3.95 8.75 4.08
CA HIS A 258 -4.47 10.09 3.79
C HIS A 258 -3.35 11.10 3.60
N VAL A 259 -3.63 12.12 2.80
CA VAL A 259 -2.86 13.37 2.85
C VAL A 259 -3.06 14.06 4.19
N ARG A 260 -2.15 14.98 4.57
CA ARG A 260 -2.17 15.59 5.91
C ARG A 260 -3.27 16.62 6.09
N SER A 261 -3.73 17.22 5.00
CA SER A 261 -4.82 18.18 4.98
C SER A 261 -5.62 18.08 3.69
N THR A 262 -6.86 18.58 3.70
CA THR A 262 -7.72 18.53 2.51
C THR A 262 -7.15 19.35 1.35
N GLY A 263 -6.38 20.41 1.61
CA GLY A 263 -5.77 21.27 0.58
C GLY A 263 -4.58 20.64 -0.13
N GLU A 264 -4.02 19.52 0.36
CA GLU A 264 -3.04 18.72 -0.37
C GLU A 264 -3.65 18.00 -1.59
N ILE A 265 -4.98 17.83 -1.63
CA ILE A 265 -5.69 17.26 -2.78
C ILE A 265 -5.66 18.28 -3.93
N LYS A 266 -5.02 17.92 -5.04
CA LYS A 266 -4.91 18.77 -6.23
C LYS A 266 -5.77 18.26 -7.38
N ASN A 267 -6.26 19.17 -8.22
CA ASN A 267 -6.98 18.87 -9.48
C ASN A 267 -8.15 17.88 -9.30
N PHE A 268 -8.92 18.02 -8.22
CA PHE A 268 -10.07 17.16 -7.98
C PHE A 268 -11.19 17.40 -9.03
N SER A 269 -11.76 16.31 -9.53
CA SER A 269 -12.96 16.33 -10.39
C SER A 269 -13.77 15.04 -10.28
N LEU A 270 -15.06 15.14 -10.54
CA LEU A 270 -15.98 14.02 -10.70
C LEU A 270 -16.40 13.91 -12.17
N TYR A 271 -16.50 12.67 -12.66
CA TYR A 271 -17.21 12.39 -13.89
C TYR A 271 -18.71 12.62 -13.66
N LYS A 272 -19.36 13.40 -14.53
CA LYS A 272 -20.70 13.96 -14.26
C LYS A 272 -21.85 13.02 -14.57
N ASP A 273 -21.60 12.01 -15.40
CA ASP A 273 -22.60 10.98 -15.66
C ASP A 273 -22.35 9.77 -14.77
N TYR A 274 -23.44 9.11 -14.38
CA TYR A 274 -23.33 7.81 -13.72
C TYR A 274 -22.91 6.77 -14.75
N LEU A 275 -21.80 6.09 -14.50
CA LEU A 275 -21.39 4.94 -15.31
C LEU A 275 -22.10 3.70 -14.78
N TYR A 276 -22.84 3.01 -15.64
CA TYR A 276 -23.47 1.74 -15.29
C TYR A 276 -22.61 0.56 -15.73
N ASP A 277 -22.20 -0.26 -14.77
CA ASP A 277 -21.44 -1.49 -15.03
C ASP A 277 -22.39 -2.66 -15.23
N GLN A 278 -22.52 -3.11 -16.47
CA GLN A 278 -23.40 -4.22 -16.84
C GLN A 278 -22.96 -5.58 -16.26
N LEU A 279 -21.69 -5.76 -15.93
CA LEU A 279 -21.18 -7.02 -15.39
C LEU A 279 -21.45 -7.15 -13.90
N GLN A 280 -21.38 -6.03 -13.19
CA GLN A 280 -21.57 -5.95 -11.74
C GLN A 280 -22.99 -5.55 -11.34
N ASP A 281 -23.81 -5.08 -12.29
CA ASP A 281 -25.14 -4.49 -12.06
C ASP A 281 -25.09 -3.37 -11.01
N MET A 282 -24.17 -2.41 -11.22
CA MET A 282 -23.95 -1.29 -10.29
C MET A 282 -23.72 0.04 -11.02
N TYR A 283 -24.21 1.11 -10.41
CA TYR A 283 -23.91 2.50 -10.78
C TYR A 283 -22.62 2.95 -10.13
N LYS A 284 -21.79 3.66 -10.88
CA LYS A 284 -20.46 4.12 -10.46
C LYS A 284 -20.37 5.63 -10.51
N ILE A 285 -19.90 6.22 -9.42
CA ILE A 285 -19.40 7.60 -9.36
C ILE A 285 -17.87 7.51 -9.43
N VAL A 286 -17.27 8.20 -10.39
CA VAL A 286 -15.82 8.23 -10.58
C VAL A 286 -15.27 9.60 -10.20
N GLY A 287 -14.32 9.61 -9.28
CA GLY A 287 -13.56 10.81 -8.91
C GLY A 287 -12.09 10.69 -9.28
N MET A 288 -11.50 11.79 -9.73
CA MET A 288 -10.10 11.88 -10.16
C MET A 288 -9.38 12.98 -9.38
N VAL A 289 -8.10 12.78 -9.12
CA VAL A 289 -7.18 13.71 -8.47
C VAL A 289 -5.87 13.80 -9.25
N GLY A 290 -5.08 14.84 -9.00
CA GLY A 290 -3.81 15.05 -9.68
C GLY A 290 -3.97 15.40 -11.17
N GLU A 291 -2.85 15.47 -11.89
CA GLU A 291 -2.90 15.68 -13.33
C GLU A 291 -3.60 14.50 -14.01
N ARG A 292 -4.52 14.80 -14.95
CA ARG A 292 -5.19 13.75 -15.71
C ARG A 292 -4.14 12.85 -16.35
N PRO A 293 -4.19 11.52 -16.13
CA PRO A 293 -3.30 10.62 -16.83
C PRO A 293 -3.47 10.83 -18.33
N LYS A 294 -2.36 11.04 -19.05
CA LYS A 294 -2.36 11.30 -20.50
C LYS A 294 -2.99 10.16 -21.33
N SER A 295 -3.35 9.03 -20.72
CA SER A 295 -4.03 7.93 -21.37
C SER A 295 -4.75 7.02 -20.36
N PHE A 296 -6.08 7.11 -20.32
CA PHE A 296 -6.99 5.95 -20.31
C PHE A 296 -8.44 6.39 -20.58
N PHE A 297 -8.80 7.63 -20.24
CA PHE A 297 -10.12 8.23 -20.50
C PHE A 297 -10.12 9.26 -21.63
N ALA A 298 -9.29 9.06 -22.67
CA ALA A 298 -9.29 10.00 -23.80
C ALA A 298 -10.62 9.98 -24.59
N ASN A 299 -11.53 9.04 -24.31
CA ASN A 299 -12.84 8.93 -24.96
C ASN A 299 -13.94 8.41 -24.00
N ILE A 300 -14.15 9.07 -22.86
CA ILE A 300 -15.49 9.07 -22.23
C ILE A 300 -15.93 10.53 -22.12
#